data_AF-A0A949MLT6-F1
#
_entry.id   AF-A0A949MLT6-F1
#
_cell.length_a   1.000
_cell.length_b   1.000
_cell.length_c   1.000
_cell.angle_alpha   90.00
_cell.angle_beta   90.00
_cell.angle_gamma   90.00
#
_symmetry.space_group_name_H-M   'P 1'
#
loop_
_entity.id
_entity.type
_entity.pdbx_description
1 polymer ?
#
loop_
_entity_poly.entity_id
_entity_poly.type
_entity_poly.pdbx_seq_one_letter_code
_entity_poly.pdbx_strand_id
1 'polypeptide(L)'
;MSTTEDAPNQFTYQPDTTPTSIRATFRVYHPELDPNGLSERFDLKPSVAWRRNDDEYGWRKRPGHKAPSGGWLLSSRLAVKSNDAIGHVDWLLDQLSGRAGLIKQLQGEGYMIDVVVGWHAASWNTTPALTPTIMRRLANFNLPIWFDVYLYEGEGDPEA
;
A
#
# COMPACT_ATOMS: atom_id res chain seq x y z
N MET A 1 -23.92 -52.88 26.70
CA MET A 1 -22.97 -51.82 27.09
C MET A 1 -21.82 -51.84 26.10
N SER A 2 -21.83 -50.90 25.15
CA SER A 2 -20.65 -50.21 24.61
C SER A 2 -21.16 -49.23 23.56
N THR A 3 -21.43 -48.01 23.98
CA THR A 3 -21.74 -46.89 23.09
C THR A 3 -20.41 -46.28 22.67
N THR A 4 -20.02 -46.46 21.42
CA THR A 4 -18.88 -45.76 20.82
C THR A 4 -19.29 -44.30 20.64
N GLU A 5 -18.71 -43.42 21.44
CA GLU A 5 -18.83 -41.97 21.25
C GLU A 5 -18.07 -41.58 19.97
N ASP A 6 -18.81 -41.20 18.93
CA ASP A 6 -18.25 -40.45 17.81
C ASP A 6 -17.84 -39.06 18.33
N ALA A 7 -16.54 -38.82 18.42
CA ALA A 7 -16.01 -37.51 18.75
C ALA A 7 -16.41 -36.52 17.63
N PRO A 8 -16.98 -35.35 17.95
CA PRO A 8 -17.32 -34.38 16.92
C PRO A 8 -16.04 -33.86 16.26
N ASN A 9 -15.95 -34.07 14.95
CA ASN A 9 -14.93 -33.50 14.09
C ASN A 9 -15.05 -31.97 14.13
N GLN A 10 -14.22 -31.33 14.95
CA GLN A 10 -14.11 -29.87 14.99
C GLN A 10 -13.34 -29.41 13.75
N PHE A 11 -14.01 -29.38 12.60
CA PHE A 11 -13.60 -28.47 11.53
C PHE A 11 -13.85 -27.04 12.02
N THR A 12 -12.87 -26.45 12.71
CA THR A 12 -12.82 -25.00 12.87
C THR A 12 -12.57 -24.40 11.49
N TYR A 13 -13.64 -24.06 10.78
CA TYR A 13 -13.55 -23.14 9.66
C TYR A 13 -13.11 -21.79 10.22
N GLN A 14 -11.81 -21.54 10.21
CA GLN A 14 -11.29 -20.19 10.26
C GLN A 14 -11.30 -19.70 8.81
N PRO A 15 -12.21 -18.80 8.41
CA PRO A 15 -12.08 -18.16 7.11
C PRO A 15 -10.72 -17.46 7.12
N ASP A 16 -9.84 -17.84 6.20
CA ASP A 16 -8.59 -17.12 6.01
C ASP A 16 -8.93 -15.74 5.42
N THR A 17 -9.10 -14.78 6.31
CA THR A 17 -9.35 -13.37 5.98
C THR A 17 -8.04 -12.61 5.75
N THR A 18 -6.91 -13.31 5.75
CA THR A 18 -5.59 -12.74 5.54
C THR A 18 -5.38 -12.53 4.05
N PRO A 19 -4.91 -11.36 3.59
CA PRO A 19 -4.57 -11.20 2.19
C PRO A 19 -3.35 -12.04 1.82
N THR A 20 -3.24 -12.39 0.53
CA THR A 20 -2.09 -13.12 -0.01
C THR A 20 -0.84 -12.26 -0.07
N SER A 21 -1.00 -10.95 -0.28
CA SER A 21 0.09 -9.98 -0.19
C SER A 21 -0.42 -8.58 0.08
N ILE A 22 0.37 -7.82 0.85
CA ILE A 22 0.14 -6.41 1.14
C ILE A 22 1.39 -5.59 0.86
N ARG A 23 1.17 -4.33 0.47
CA ARG A 23 2.17 -3.27 0.59
C ARG A 23 1.50 -1.93 0.84
N ALA A 24 2.12 -1.09 1.65
CA ALA A 24 1.84 0.34 1.68
C ALA A 24 2.86 1.08 0.79
N THR A 25 2.43 2.13 0.12
CA THR A 25 3.29 2.97 -0.71
C THR A 25 2.94 4.43 -0.51
N PHE A 26 3.93 5.22 -0.08
CA PHE A 26 3.86 6.68 -0.11
C PHE A 26 4.17 7.12 -1.53
N ARG A 27 3.31 7.95 -2.11
CA ARG A 27 3.44 8.39 -3.49
C ARG A 27 3.47 9.91 -3.53
N VAL A 28 4.38 10.44 -4.33
CA VAL A 28 4.46 11.85 -4.67
C VAL A 28 4.44 11.97 -6.18
N TYR A 29 3.55 12.81 -6.71
CA TYR A 29 3.44 13.08 -8.13
C TYR A 29 3.38 14.58 -8.39
N HIS A 30 4.13 15.01 -9.39
CA HIS A 30 4.05 16.37 -9.93
C HIS A 30 4.63 16.40 -11.36
N PRO A 31 4.09 17.21 -12.29
CA PRO A 31 4.60 17.27 -13.67
C PRO A 31 6.08 17.68 -13.75
N GLU A 32 6.53 18.49 -12.80
CA GLU A 32 7.90 19.02 -12.70
C GLU A 32 8.71 18.34 -11.59
N LEU A 33 8.28 17.17 -11.13
CA LEU A 33 9.00 16.44 -10.08
C LEU A 33 10.42 16.11 -10.53
N ASP A 34 11.40 16.55 -9.74
CA ASP A 34 12.79 16.10 -9.83
C ASP A 34 13.07 15.01 -8.78
N PRO A 35 13.30 13.75 -9.18
CA PRO A 35 13.52 12.65 -8.24
C PRO A 35 14.72 12.83 -7.32
N ASN A 36 15.81 13.41 -7.82
CA ASN A 36 17.05 13.55 -7.05
C ASN A 36 16.89 14.63 -5.99
N GLY A 37 16.45 15.83 -6.38
CA GLY A 37 16.17 16.90 -5.42
C GLY A 37 15.11 16.51 -4.39
N LEU A 38 14.09 15.74 -4.78
CA LEU A 38 13.09 15.25 -3.81
C LEU A 38 13.69 14.23 -2.83
N SER A 39 14.55 13.32 -3.30
CA SER A 39 15.26 12.36 -2.45
C SER A 39 16.16 13.05 -1.43
N GLU A 40 16.87 14.10 -1.86
CA GLU A 40 17.71 14.93 -0.98
C GLU A 40 16.88 15.68 0.06
N ARG A 41 15.76 16.30 -0.35
CA ARG A 41 14.85 17.01 0.58
C ARG A 41 14.25 16.08 1.62
N PHE A 42 13.88 14.86 1.22
CA PHE A 42 13.36 13.85 2.14
C PHE A 42 14.47 13.15 2.93
N ASP A 43 15.73 13.23 2.52
CA ASP A 43 16.81 12.36 3.03
C ASP A 43 16.38 10.88 3.04
N LEU A 44 15.78 10.45 1.92
CA LEU A 44 15.26 9.09 1.73
C LEU A 44 15.53 8.64 0.31
N LYS A 45 15.81 7.35 0.15
CA LYS A 45 15.88 6.71 -1.17
C LYS A 45 14.49 6.21 -1.56
N PRO A 46 13.94 6.61 -2.74
CA PRO A 46 12.71 6.02 -3.23
C PRO A 46 12.91 4.55 -3.56
N SER A 47 11.83 3.79 -3.51
CA SER A 47 11.80 2.46 -4.09
C SER A 47 11.78 2.53 -5.63
N VAL A 48 11.03 3.49 -6.19
CA VAL A 48 10.99 3.79 -7.62
C VAL A 48 10.75 5.29 -7.80
N ALA A 49 11.40 5.91 -8.77
CA ALA A 49 11.14 7.29 -9.15
C ALA A 49 11.44 7.52 -10.64
N TRP A 50 10.82 8.54 -11.22
CA TRP A 50 10.95 8.89 -12.64
C TRP A 50 10.57 10.36 -12.86
N ARG A 51 11.02 10.92 -13.98
CA ARG A 51 10.61 12.23 -14.48
C ARG A 51 9.49 12.09 -15.51
N ARG A 52 8.78 13.18 -15.76
CA ARG A 52 7.83 13.26 -16.87
C ARG A 52 8.55 12.98 -18.19
N ASN A 53 7.87 12.28 -19.08
CA ASN A 53 8.33 11.82 -20.39
C ASN A 53 9.39 10.73 -20.39
N ASP A 54 9.79 10.19 -19.24
CA ASP A 54 10.64 9.00 -19.18
C ASP A 54 9.94 7.80 -19.82
N ASP A 55 10.70 6.96 -20.52
CA ASP A 55 10.21 5.74 -21.18
C ASP A 55 9.96 4.59 -20.19
N GLU A 56 10.53 4.68 -18.98
CA GLU A 56 10.33 3.72 -17.90
C GLU A 56 9.75 4.45 -16.67
N TYR A 57 8.53 4.07 -16.28
CA TYR A 57 7.85 4.68 -15.13
C TYR A 57 6.92 3.70 -14.39
N GLY A 58 6.71 3.95 -13.10
CA GLY A 58 5.95 3.05 -12.24
C GLY A 58 6.67 1.72 -11.95
N TRP A 59 5.93 0.74 -11.43
CA TRP A 59 6.49 -0.55 -11.01
C TRP A 59 6.65 -1.58 -12.14
N ARG A 60 6.16 -1.27 -13.35
CA ARG A 60 6.18 -2.17 -14.52
C ARG A 60 6.50 -1.34 -15.75
N LYS A 61 7.33 -1.88 -16.65
CA LYS A 61 7.59 -1.25 -17.95
C LYS A 61 6.28 -1.16 -18.74
N ARG A 62 6.10 -0.05 -19.46
CA ARG A 62 4.95 0.19 -20.34
C ARG A 62 5.47 0.57 -21.72
N PRO A 63 5.81 -0.42 -22.56
CA PRO A 63 6.38 -0.16 -23.88
C PRO A 63 5.49 0.79 -24.69
N GLY A 64 6.10 1.77 -25.35
CA GLY A 64 5.39 2.74 -26.20
C GLY A 64 4.65 3.86 -25.45
N HIS A 65 4.68 3.87 -24.11
CA HIS A 65 4.08 4.94 -23.32
C HIS A 65 5.14 5.69 -22.53
N LYS A 66 5.07 7.01 -22.58
CA LYS A 66 5.91 7.91 -21.77
C LYS A 66 5.20 8.30 -20.47
N ALA A 67 5.98 8.60 -19.44
CA ALA A 67 5.44 9.03 -18.15
C ALA A 67 4.64 10.34 -18.30
N PRO A 68 3.34 10.39 -17.97
CA PRO A 68 2.53 11.61 -18.13
C PRO A 68 2.90 12.70 -17.11
N SER A 69 3.50 12.30 -15.98
CA SER A 69 3.96 13.15 -14.88
C SER A 69 5.18 12.49 -14.23
N GLY A 70 6.00 13.27 -13.51
CA GLY A 70 7.03 12.72 -12.64
C GLY A 70 6.42 12.05 -11.40
N GLY A 71 7.14 11.09 -10.83
CA GLY A 71 6.70 10.30 -9.70
C GLY A 71 7.86 9.89 -8.80
N TRP A 72 7.60 9.84 -7.49
CA TRP A 72 8.53 9.38 -6.45
C TRP A 72 7.77 8.52 -5.44
N LEU A 73 8.16 7.24 -5.35
CA LEU A 73 7.40 6.23 -4.61
C LEU A 73 8.29 5.52 -3.60
N LEU A 74 7.84 5.46 -2.35
CA LEU A 74 8.46 4.70 -1.27
C LEU A 74 7.52 3.58 -0.83
N SER A 75 7.96 2.32 -0.93
CA SER A 75 7.11 1.14 -0.69
C SER A 75 7.66 0.25 0.41
N SER A 76 6.76 -0.26 1.25
CA SER A 76 7.08 -1.21 2.31
C SER A 76 7.37 -2.63 1.81
N ARG A 77 7.14 -2.93 0.53
CA ARG A 77 7.13 -4.30 -0.03
C ARG A 77 8.38 -5.12 0.28
N LEU A 78 9.55 -4.48 0.28
CA LEU A 78 10.83 -5.17 0.54
C LEU A 78 11.28 -5.07 1.99
N ALA A 79 10.74 -4.12 2.75
CA ALA A 79 11.15 -3.83 4.12
C ALA A 79 10.34 -4.59 5.17
N VAL A 80 9.06 -4.85 4.89
CA VAL A 80 8.14 -5.52 5.80
C VAL A 80 7.70 -6.84 5.18
N LYS A 81 8.01 -7.95 5.84
CA LYS A 81 7.62 -9.31 5.43
C LYS A 81 6.47 -9.81 6.29
N SER A 82 5.29 -9.24 6.07
CA SER A 82 4.05 -9.66 6.75
C SER A 82 2.85 -9.41 5.84
N ASN A 83 1.69 -9.95 6.24
CA ASN A 83 0.39 -9.60 5.66
C ASN A 83 -0.42 -8.73 6.65
N ASP A 84 0.27 -7.91 7.43
CA ASP A 84 -0.37 -6.93 8.31
C ASP A 84 -0.30 -5.54 7.69
N ALA A 85 -1.42 -5.05 7.17
CA ALA A 85 -1.46 -3.73 6.54
C ALA A 85 -1.16 -2.60 7.51
N ILE A 86 -1.49 -2.75 8.80
CA ILE A 86 -1.17 -1.72 9.78
C ILE A 86 0.33 -1.65 10.01
N GLY A 87 1.02 -2.79 10.18
CA GLY A 87 2.47 -2.82 10.22
C GLY A 87 3.13 -2.18 8.99
N HIS A 88 2.58 -2.39 7.79
CA HIS A 88 3.09 -1.73 6.58
C HIS A 88 2.91 -0.21 6.58
N VAL A 89 1.73 0.28 6.98
CA VAL A 89 1.45 1.72 7.07
C VAL A 89 2.27 2.35 8.18
N ASP A 90 2.39 1.69 9.34
CA ASP A 90 3.14 2.18 10.49
C ASP A 90 4.62 2.35 10.16
N TRP A 91 5.23 1.32 9.55
CA TRP A 91 6.61 1.38 9.04
C TRP A 91 6.81 2.54 8.07
N LEU A 92 5.87 2.76 7.14
CA LEU A 92 5.95 3.83 6.16
C LEU A 92 5.91 5.20 6.84
N LEU A 93 5.03 5.39 7.82
CA LEU A 93 4.91 6.62 8.59
C LEU A 93 6.13 6.87 9.48
N ASP A 94 6.84 5.83 9.92
CA ASP A 94 8.12 5.97 10.61
C ASP A 94 9.20 6.54 9.69
N GLN A 95 9.26 6.08 8.42
CA GLN A 95 10.20 6.64 7.44
C GLN A 95 9.95 8.14 7.21
N LEU A 96 8.69 8.56 7.28
CA LEU A 96 8.28 9.96 7.09
C LEU A 96 8.38 10.80 8.37
N SER A 97 8.79 10.22 9.51
CA SER A 97 8.92 10.94 10.77
C SER A 97 9.78 12.19 10.62
N GLY A 98 9.34 13.30 11.21
CA GLY A 98 9.99 14.61 11.10
C GLY A 98 9.74 15.37 9.79
N ARG A 99 9.07 14.78 8.78
CA ARG A 99 8.89 15.38 7.44
C ARG A 99 7.50 15.96 7.18
N ALA A 100 6.65 16.09 8.20
CA ALA A 100 5.30 16.65 8.05
C ALA A 100 5.30 18.07 7.47
N GLY A 101 6.25 18.91 7.90
CA GLY A 101 6.40 20.27 7.35
C GLY A 101 6.73 20.28 5.85
N LEU A 102 7.65 19.40 5.43
CA LEU A 102 8.02 19.23 4.02
C LEU A 102 6.85 18.71 3.18
N ILE A 103 6.13 17.70 3.67
CA ILE A 103 4.94 17.16 2.98
C ILE A 103 3.90 18.26 2.79
N LYS A 104 3.60 19.03 3.84
CA LYS A 104 2.65 20.14 3.77
C LYS A 104 3.11 21.23 2.79
N GLN A 105 4.40 21.55 2.77
CA GLN A 105 4.97 22.51 1.82
C GLN A 105 4.77 22.02 0.38
N LEU A 106 5.15 20.78 0.08
CA LEU A 106 4.98 20.18 -1.25
C LEU A 106 3.50 20.15 -1.68
N GLN A 107 2.59 19.80 -0.78
CA GLN A 107 1.15 19.87 -1.05
C GLN A 107 0.71 21.30 -1.41
N GLY A 108 1.24 22.31 -0.73
CA GLY A 108 1.01 23.72 -1.04
C GLY A 108 1.62 24.17 -2.39
N GLU A 109 2.70 23.52 -2.81
CA GLU A 109 3.31 23.68 -4.14
C GLU A 109 2.54 22.94 -5.25
N GLY A 110 1.45 22.23 -4.92
CA GLY A 110 0.60 21.52 -5.88
C GLY A 110 0.98 20.06 -6.12
N TYR A 111 1.91 19.49 -5.34
CA TYR A 111 2.24 18.08 -5.43
C TYR A 111 1.07 17.22 -4.93
N MET A 112 0.73 16.19 -5.69
CA MET A 112 -0.22 15.17 -5.22
C MET A 112 0.54 14.16 -4.37
N ILE A 113 0.13 14.03 -3.10
CA ILE A 113 0.79 13.18 -2.11
C ILE A 113 -0.25 12.35 -1.37
N ASP A 114 -0.05 11.03 -1.36
CA ASP A 114 -0.94 10.11 -0.66
C ASP A 114 -0.23 8.83 -0.20
N VAL A 115 -0.94 8.02 0.58
CA VAL A 115 -0.58 6.65 0.90
C VAL A 115 -1.56 5.70 0.21
N VAL A 116 -1.04 4.69 -0.47
CA VAL A 116 -1.85 3.61 -1.03
C VAL A 116 -1.46 2.27 -0.45
N VAL A 117 -2.45 1.52 -0.02
CA VAL A 117 -2.31 0.13 0.40
C VAL A 117 -2.79 -0.77 -0.73
N GLY A 118 -1.85 -1.44 -1.39
CA GLY A 118 -2.17 -2.50 -2.35
C GLY A 118 -2.47 -3.78 -1.57
N TRP A 119 -3.69 -4.29 -1.74
CA TRP A 119 -4.23 -5.41 -0.98
C TRP A 119 -4.70 -6.51 -1.93
N HIS A 120 -4.01 -7.65 -1.93
CA HIS A 120 -4.42 -8.81 -2.71
C HIS A 120 -5.22 -9.75 -1.81
N ALA A 121 -6.54 -9.70 -1.91
CA ALA A 121 -7.42 -10.50 -1.06
C ALA A 121 -7.22 -12.01 -1.34
N ALA A 122 -7.16 -12.82 -0.29
CA ALA A 122 -7.17 -14.29 -0.42
C ALA A 122 -8.59 -14.87 -0.42
N SER A 123 -9.57 -14.08 0.00
CA SER A 123 -10.97 -14.46 0.10
C SER A 123 -11.88 -13.24 -0.10
N TRP A 124 -13.17 -13.48 -0.23
CA TRP A 124 -14.19 -12.43 -0.36
C TRP A 124 -14.28 -11.51 0.87
N ASN A 125 -13.88 -12.03 2.03
CA ASN A 125 -13.98 -11.32 3.30
C ASN A 125 -12.58 -11.07 3.87
N THR A 126 -12.05 -9.88 3.62
CA THR A 126 -10.79 -9.44 4.21
C THR A 126 -10.95 -8.00 4.69
N THR A 127 -10.51 -7.69 5.90
CA THR A 127 -10.80 -6.38 6.54
C THR A 127 -9.53 -5.75 7.09
N PRO A 128 -8.85 -4.84 6.35
CA PRO A 128 -7.92 -3.91 6.95
C PRO A 128 -8.64 -3.06 8.01
N ALA A 129 -8.14 -3.06 9.24
CA ALA A 129 -8.69 -2.22 10.30
C ALA A 129 -7.73 -1.06 10.63
N LEU A 130 -8.07 0.15 10.18
CA LEU A 130 -7.34 1.36 10.58
C LEU A 130 -7.62 1.67 12.05
N THR A 131 -6.59 1.59 12.89
CA THR A 131 -6.71 1.95 14.30
C THR A 131 -6.76 3.48 14.47
N PRO A 132 -7.41 4.01 15.53
CA PRO A 132 -7.39 5.45 15.83
C PRO A 132 -5.98 6.05 15.91
N THR A 133 -5.01 5.28 16.39
CA THR A 133 -3.61 5.69 16.45
C THR A 133 -3.03 5.95 15.06
N ILE A 134 -3.21 5.00 14.12
CA ILE A 134 -2.74 5.15 12.74
C ILE A 134 -3.45 6.29 12.03
N MET A 135 -4.78 6.40 12.19
CA MET A 135 -5.55 7.50 11.61
C MET A 135 -5.04 8.87 12.08
N ARG A 136 -4.71 9.00 13.37
CA ARG A 136 -4.13 10.24 13.92
C ARG A 136 -2.75 10.53 13.33
N ARG A 137 -1.90 9.51 13.16
CA ARG A 137 -0.60 9.69 12.52
C ARG A 137 -0.74 10.17 11.08
N LEU A 138 -1.60 9.53 10.27
CA LEU A 138 -1.90 9.94 8.90
C LEU A 138 -2.40 11.40 8.84
N ALA A 139 -3.33 11.76 9.74
CA ALA A 139 -3.86 13.11 9.84
C ALA A 139 -2.78 14.15 10.19
N ASN A 140 -1.83 13.82 11.07
CA ASN A 140 -0.72 14.72 11.42
C ASN A 140 0.20 15.03 10.22
N PHE A 141 0.30 14.10 9.26
CA PHE A 141 1.01 14.33 8.00
C PHE A 141 0.13 14.94 6.90
N ASN A 142 -1.17 15.14 7.16
CA ASN A 142 -2.17 15.49 6.15
C ASN A 142 -2.15 14.52 4.95
N LEU A 143 -2.01 13.22 5.22
CA LEU A 143 -1.91 12.19 4.19
C LEU A 143 -3.25 11.47 4.00
N PRO A 144 -3.91 11.62 2.84
CA PRO A 144 -5.01 10.74 2.50
C PRO A 144 -4.49 9.31 2.28
N ILE A 145 -5.31 8.33 2.64
CA ILE A 145 -5.02 6.91 2.45
C ILE A 145 -6.08 6.27 1.56
N TRP A 146 -5.65 5.43 0.63
CA TRP A 146 -6.51 4.69 -0.29
C TRP A 146 -6.15 3.21 -0.26
N PHE A 147 -7.15 2.36 -0.46
CA PHE A 147 -6.95 0.92 -0.60
C PHE A 147 -7.19 0.53 -2.05
N ASP A 148 -6.17 -0.07 -2.66
CA ASP A 148 -6.24 -0.67 -3.99
C ASP A 148 -6.42 -2.18 -3.80
N VAL A 149 -7.69 -2.59 -3.76
CA VAL A 149 -8.10 -3.95 -3.38
C VAL A 149 -8.30 -4.80 -4.64
N TYR A 150 -7.48 -5.83 -4.77
CA TYR A 150 -7.57 -6.83 -5.82
C TYR A 150 -8.30 -8.05 -5.26
N LEU A 151 -9.52 -8.26 -5.72
CA LEU A 151 -10.31 -9.45 -5.40
C LEU A 151 -9.92 -10.58 -6.34
N TYR A 152 -9.85 -11.80 -5.82
CA TYR A 152 -9.64 -12.99 -6.63
C TYR A 152 -10.98 -13.40 -7.25
N GLU A 153 -11.03 -13.61 -8.57
CA GLU A 153 -12.08 -14.43 -9.17
C GLU A 153 -11.69 -15.89 -8.94
N GLY A 154 -12.31 -16.54 -7.96
CA GLY A 154 -12.26 -18.01 -7.87
C GLY A 154 -12.98 -18.63 -9.06
N GLU A 155 -12.51 -19.80 -9.52
CA GLU A 155 -13.07 -20.59 -10.61
C GLU A 155 -14.61 -20.59 -10.62
N GLY A 156 -15.17 -20.48 -11.83
CA GLY A 156 -16.57 -20.23 -12.09
C GLY A 156 -17.53 -21.08 -11.27
N ASP A 157 -18.51 -20.40 -10.70
CA ASP A 157 -19.75 -21.01 -10.25
C ASP A 157 -20.44 -21.61 -11.50
N PRO A 158 -20.57 -22.95 -11.65
CA PRO A 158 -21.14 -23.54 -12.84
C PRO A 158 -22.68 -23.56 -12.83
N GLU A 159 -23.37 -22.95 -11.88
CA GLU A 159 -24.83 -22.97 -11.84
C GLU A 159 -25.42 -21.60 -11.50
N ALA A 160 -25.67 -20.84 -12.57
CA ALA A 160 -26.69 -19.81 -12.64
C ALA A 160 -28.05 -20.41 -13.01
#